data_AF-A0A0E3WZ63-F1
#
_entry.id   AF-A0A0E3WZ63-F1
#
_cell.length_a   1.000
_cell.length_b   1.000
_cell.length_c   1.000
_cell.angle_alpha   90.00
_cell.angle_beta   90.00
_cell.angle_gamma   90.00
#
_symmetry.space_group_name_H-M   'P 1'
#
loop_
_entity.id
_entity.type
_entity.pdbx_description
1 polymer ?
#
loop_
_entity_poly.entity_id
_entity_poly.type
_entity_poly.pdbx_seq_one_letter_code
_entity_poly.pdbx_strand_id
1 'polypeptide(L)'
;MITSIVILAAFYQIGADLSDIQVQKQLDSESIELKAAIDDIGSVSPDSIRQSSTYEFSTDFPANAFISGEYIRFETTYLDKTVHSVKPLTFRTLAHNETEMRKLLSNNFNGQTGTAEDPITTDTNTALELLSSVSRQELMLNTEKIVHIEKTSIYLKNDPEVRQLEIVLVYQ
;
A
#
# COMPACT_ATOMS: atom_id res chain seq x y z
N MET A 1 27.38 -16.54 -46.39
CA MET A 1 26.89 -17.11 -45.11
C MET A 1 26.67 -16.00 -44.07
N ILE A 2 25.83 -15.00 -44.35
CA ILE A 2 25.52 -13.90 -43.40
C ILE A 2 24.04 -13.93 -42.98
N THR A 3 23.17 -14.54 -43.80
CA THR A 3 21.72 -14.61 -43.58
C THR A 3 21.30 -15.49 -42.39
N SER A 4 22.06 -16.53 -42.03
CA SER A 4 21.73 -17.41 -40.88
C SER A 4 22.01 -16.77 -39.52
N ILE A 5 22.87 -15.75 -39.45
CA ILE A 5 23.22 -15.06 -38.18
C ILE A 5 22.12 -14.07 -37.79
N VAL A 6 21.49 -13.43 -38.78
CA VAL A 6 20.43 -12.43 -38.57
C VAL A 6 19.14 -13.07 -38.04
N ILE A 7 18.80 -14.26 -38.51
CA ILE A 7 17.60 -14.98 -38.09
C ILE A 7 17.70 -15.39 -36.62
N LEU A 8 18.84 -15.92 -36.18
CA LEU A 8 19.04 -16.34 -34.80
C LEU A 8 19.01 -15.15 -33.83
N ALA A 9 19.64 -14.03 -34.18
CA ALA A 9 19.61 -12.81 -33.37
C ALA A 9 18.18 -12.25 -33.19
N ALA A 10 17.36 -12.28 -34.24
CA ALA A 10 15.97 -11.85 -34.17
C ALA A 10 15.12 -12.76 -33.24
N PHE A 11 15.34 -14.08 -33.27
CA PHE A 11 14.66 -15.00 -32.34
C PHE A 11 15.10 -14.80 -30.88
N TYR A 12 16.38 -14.52 -30.63
CA TYR A 12 16.86 -14.17 -29.29
C TYR A 12 16.26 -12.85 -28.80
N GLN A 13 16.15 -11.84 -29.67
CA GLN A 13 15.50 -10.56 -29.33
C GLN A 13 14.02 -10.75 -28.99
N ILE A 14 13.28 -11.52 -29.79
CA ILE A 14 11.85 -11.82 -29.52
C ILE A 14 11.70 -12.60 -28.21
N GLY A 15 12.57 -13.57 -27.95
CA GLY A 15 12.56 -14.33 -26.70
C GLY A 15 12.82 -13.46 -25.46
N ALA A 16 13.80 -12.55 -25.55
CA ALA A 16 14.11 -11.60 -24.49
C ALA A 16 12.98 -10.59 -24.24
N ASP A 17 12.36 -10.06 -25.30
CA ASP A 17 11.20 -9.17 -25.18
C ASP A 17 10.00 -9.89 -24.55
N LEU A 18 9.76 -11.17 -24.90
CA LEU A 18 8.69 -11.96 -24.30
C LEU A 18 8.93 -12.24 -22.80
N SER A 19 10.18 -12.51 -22.40
CA SER A 19 10.51 -12.69 -20.99
C SER A 19 10.39 -11.40 -20.19
N ASP A 20 10.85 -10.27 -20.75
CA ASP A 20 10.71 -8.94 -20.11
C ASP A 20 9.21 -8.61 -19.92
N ILE A 21 8.37 -8.91 -20.91
CA ILE A 21 6.91 -8.75 -20.82
C ILE A 21 6.31 -9.65 -19.74
N GLN A 22 6.78 -10.90 -19.62
CA GLN A 22 6.26 -11.83 -18.63
C GLN A 22 6.61 -11.40 -17.20
N VAL A 23 7.84 -10.94 -16.97
CA VAL A 23 8.29 -10.40 -15.68
C VAL A 23 7.44 -9.18 -15.28
N GLN A 24 7.26 -8.24 -16.20
CA GLN A 24 6.41 -7.06 -15.95
C GLN A 24 4.97 -7.47 -15.60
N LYS A 25 4.38 -8.42 -16.34
CA LYS A 25 3.02 -8.91 -16.08
C LYS A 25 2.88 -9.56 -14.70
N GLN A 26 3.86 -10.36 -14.28
CA GLN A 26 3.84 -11.01 -12.97
C GLN A 26 3.91 -9.96 -11.86
N LEU A 27 4.84 -9.01 -11.97
CA LEU A 27 5.00 -7.91 -11.03
C LEU A 27 3.74 -7.01 -10.96
N ASP A 28 3.10 -6.79 -12.12
CA ASP A 28 1.82 -6.08 -12.20
C ASP A 28 0.69 -6.87 -11.52
N SER A 29 0.61 -8.19 -11.71
CA SER A 29 -0.41 -9.03 -11.06
C SER A 29 -0.33 -8.93 -9.54
N GLU A 30 0.84 -9.20 -8.95
CA GLU A 30 1.05 -9.13 -7.50
C GLU A 30 0.68 -7.74 -6.94
N SER A 31 1.09 -6.68 -7.64
CA SER A 31 0.73 -5.33 -7.25
C SER A 31 -0.78 -5.08 -7.33
N ILE A 32 -1.46 -5.58 -8.35
CA ILE A 32 -2.91 -5.42 -8.49
C ILE A 32 -3.64 -6.16 -7.38
N GLU A 33 -3.17 -7.35 -7.01
CA GLU A 33 -3.76 -8.16 -5.95
C GLU A 33 -3.62 -7.50 -4.58
N LEU A 34 -2.42 -7.02 -4.21
CA LEU A 34 -2.24 -6.29 -2.96
C LEU A 34 -3.08 -5.01 -2.94
N LYS A 35 -3.11 -4.25 -4.05
CA LYS A 35 -3.97 -3.06 -4.16
C LYS A 35 -5.44 -3.43 -3.99
N ALA A 36 -5.89 -4.51 -4.63
CA ALA A 36 -7.27 -4.96 -4.54
C ALA A 36 -7.63 -5.33 -3.10
N ALA A 37 -6.75 -6.03 -2.38
CA ALA A 37 -6.97 -6.38 -0.97
C ALA A 37 -7.09 -5.14 -0.07
N ILE A 38 -6.26 -4.11 -0.30
CA ILE A 38 -6.32 -2.84 0.44
C ILE A 38 -7.59 -2.05 0.10
N ASP A 39 -7.90 -1.94 -1.19
CA ASP A 39 -9.05 -1.17 -1.67
C ASP A 39 -10.38 -1.83 -1.33
N ASP A 40 -10.45 -3.16 -1.33
CA ASP A 40 -11.63 -3.92 -0.91
C ASP A 40 -11.99 -3.57 0.53
N ILE A 41 -11.02 -3.67 1.45
CA ILE A 41 -11.18 -3.24 2.85
C ILE A 41 -11.55 -1.76 2.95
N GLY A 42 -10.90 -0.90 2.16
CA GLY A 42 -11.21 0.53 2.13
C GLY A 42 -12.65 0.84 1.69
N SER A 43 -13.22 0.04 0.78
CA SER A 43 -14.55 0.25 0.20
C SER A 43 -15.72 -0.18 1.08
N VAL A 44 -15.43 -0.96 2.14
CA VAL A 44 -16.42 -1.44 3.11
C VAL A 44 -17.15 -0.27 3.77
N SER A 45 -18.46 -0.40 3.99
CA SER A 45 -19.25 0.66 4.63
C SER A 45 -18.87 0.91 6.10
N PRO A 46 -18.99 2.16 6.60
CA PRO A 46 -18.63 2.51 7.98
C PRO A 46 -19.43 1.76 9.05
N ASP A 47 -20.65 1.31 8.71
CA ASP A 47 -21.57 0.60 9.62
C ASP A 47 -21.23 -0.88 9.79
N SER A 48 -20.23 -1.38 9.05
CA SER A 48 -19.76 -2.75 9.16
C SER A 48 -18.86 -2.92 10.39
N ILE A 49 -19.07 -4.02 11.14
CA ILE A 49 -18.15 -4.46 12.19
C ILE A 49 -16.72 -4.43 11.63
N ARG A 50 -15.76 -3.85 12.38
CA ARG A 50 -14.32 -3.75 12.05
C ARG A 50 -13.88 -4.80 11.04
N GLN A 51 -13.49 -4.35 9.86
CA GLN A 51 -13.08 -5.26 8.79
C GLN A 51 -11.57 -5.31 8.71
N SER A 52 -11.08 -6.55 8.78
CA SER A 52 -9.68 -6.89 8.63
C SER A 52 -9.54 -8.02 7.64
N SER A 53 -8.52 -7.96 6.79
CA SER A 53 -8.09 -9.04 5.93
C SER A 53 -6.58 -9.26 6.08
N THR A 54 -6.12 -10.30 5.41
CA THR A 54 -4.70 -10.60 5.28
C THR A 54 -4.34 -10.78 3.82
N TYR A 55 -3.11 -10.41 3.48
CA TYR A 55 -2.52 -10.66 2.18
C TYR A 55 -1.21 -11.42 2.34
N GLU A 56 -1.03 -12.46 1.52
CA GLU A 56 0.18 -13.28 1.47
C GLU A 56 0.82 -13.09 0.11
N PHE A 57 2.12 -12.81 0.08
CA PHE A 57 2.85 -12.69 -1.17
C PHE A 57 3.05 -14.06 -1.82
N SER A 58 2.99 -14.09 -3.15
CA SER A 58 3.41 -15.30 -3.87
C SER A 58 4.91 -15.54 -3.71
N THR A 59 5.28 -16.81 -3.47
CA THR A 59 6.69 -17.24 -3.44
C THR A 59 7.28 -17.48 -4.82
N ASP A 60 6.44 -17.53 -5.86
CA ASP A 60 6.85 -17.92 -7.21
C ASP A 60 7.69 -16.84 -7.91
N PHE A 61 7.62 -15.60 -7.41
CA PHE A 61 8.29 -14.46 -8.00
C PHE A 61 8.91 -13.54 -6.93
N PRO A 62 10.23 -13.64 -6.66
CA PRO A 62 10.86 -12.78 -5.67
C PRO A 62 10.87 -11.33 -6.15
N ALA A 63 10.11 -10.49 -5.45
CA ALA A 63 10.04 -9.06 -5.66
C ALA A 63 10.14 -8.33 -4.32
N ASN A 64 10.80 -7.18 -4.32
CA ASN A 64 10.72 -6.27 -3.19
C ASN A 64 9.38 -5.53 -3.27
N ALA A 65 8.61 -5.55 -2.18
CA ALA A 65 7.36 -4.83 -2.07
C ALA A 65 7.53 -3.64 -1.13
N PHE A 66 6.94 -2.52 -1.53
CA PHE A 66 6.99 -1.25 -0.82
C PHE A 66 5.58 -0.67 -0.74
N ILE A 67 5.27 -0.03 0.38
CA ILE A 67 4.00 0.64 0.59
C ILE A 67 4.22 2.04 1.16
N SER A 68 3.51 3.00 0.58
CA SER A 68 3.23 4.30 1.16
C SER A 68 1.73 4.43 1.37
N GLY A 69 1.26 5.52 1.96
CA GLY A 69 -0.18 5.79 2.01
C GLY A 69 -0.78 6.34 0.72
N GLU A 70 0.01 6.51 -0.35
CA GLU A 70 -0.45 7.00 -1.65
C GLU A 70 -0.38 5.91 -2.74
N TYR A 71 0.58 5.00 -2.65
CA TYR A 71 0.80 3.94 -3.63
C TYR A 71 1.51 2.73 -3.02
N ILE A 72 1.36 1.59 -3.69
CA ILE A 72 2.24 0.43 -3.53
C ILE A 72 3.20 0.35 -4.70
N ARG A 73 4.40 -0.14 -4.44
CA ARG A 73 5.45 -0.30 -5.44
C ARG A 73 6.10 -1.66 -5.28
N PHE A 74 6.17 -2.39 -6.37
CA PHE A 74 6.91 -3.63 -6.46
C PHE A 74 8.10 -3.42 -7.38
N GLU A 75 9.22 -4.05 -7.06
CA GLU A 75 10.38 -4.07 -7.95
C GLU A 75 11.09 -5.41 -7.92
N THR A 76 11.75 -5.73 -9.03
CA THR A 76 12.58 -6.92 -9.17
C THR A 76 13.72 -6.61 -10.13
N THR A 77 14.81 -7.38 -10.05
CA THR A 77 15.94 -7.24 -10.99
C THR A 77 15.94 -8.43 -11.93
N TYR A 78 15.85 -8.15 -13.23
CA TYR A 78 15.85 -9.16 -14.29
C TYR A 78 16.80 -8.73 -15.41
N LEU A 79 17.74 -9.60 -15.79
CA LEU A 79 18.77 -9.32 -16.81
C LEU A 79 19.48 -7.96 -16.60
N ASP A 80 19.90 -7.69 -15.36
CA ASP A 80 20.54 -6.44 -14.93
C ASP A 80 19.70 -5.16 -15.10
N LYS A 81 18.39 -5.30 -15.36
CA LYS A 81 17.43 -4.20 -15.37
C LYS A 81 16.49 -4.30 -14.17
N THR A 82 16.24 -3.17 -13.51
CA THR A 82 15.20 -3.09 -12.49
C THR A 82 13.86 -2.84 -13.16
N VAL A 83 12.91 -3.73 -12.91
CA VAL A 83 11.52 -3.62 -13.38
C VAL A 83 10.67 -3.17 -12.20
N HIS A 84 9.74 -2.24 -12.44
CA HIS A 84 8.89 -1.68 -11.40
C HIS A 84 7.41 -1.81 -11.78
N SER A 85 6.59 -2.06 -10.77
CA SER A 85 5.14 -1.85 -10.85
C SER A 85 4.74 -0.89 -9.74
N VAL A 86 4.03 0.19 -10.10
CA VAL A 86 3.48 1.15 -9.16
C VAL A 86 1.97 1.17 -9.32
N LYS A 87 1.24 1.07 -8.20
CA LYS A 87 -0.22 1.13 -8.19
C LYS A 87 -0.70 2.14 -7.14
N PRO A 88 -1.43 3.20 -7.54
CA PRO A 88 -1.96 4.17 -6.58
C PRO A 88 -3.06 3.54 -5.73
N LEU A 89 -3.15 3.92 -4.47
CA LEU A 89 -4.20 3.48 -3.55
C LEU A 89 -5.44 4.36 -3.70
N THR A 90 -6.63 3.76 -3.57
CA THR A 90 -7.89 4.50 -3.71
C THR A 90 -8.28 5.17 -2.40
N PHE A 91 -7.96 4.52 -1.28
CA PHE A 91 -8.30 4.96 0.06
C PHE A 91 -7.07 5.46 0.80
N ARG A 92 -7.30 6.27 1.84
CA ARG A 92 -6.23 6.77 2.69
C ARG A 92 -5.64 5.60 3.47
N THR A 93 -4.34 5.37 3.29
CA THR A 93 -3.65 4.24 3.91
C THR A 93 -2.50 4.70 4.80
N LEU A 94 -2.22 3.96 5.87
CA LEU A 94 -1.02 4.10 6.69
C LEU A 94 -0.35 2.75 6.90
N ALA A 95 0.97 2.73 6.72
CA ALA A 95 1.81 1.56 7.00
C ALA A 95 2.12 1.42 8.51
N HIS A 96 1.07 1.40 9.34
CA HIS A 96 1.14 1.32 10.80
C HIS A 96 0.00 0.44 11.32
N ASN A 97 0.21 -0.23 12.45
CA ASN A 97 -0.91 -0.86 13.16
C ASN A 97 -1.72 0.16 13.98
N GLU A 98 -2.86 -0.25 14.53
CA GLU A 98 -3.72 0.67 15.29
C GLU A 98 -2.99 1.30 16.48
N THR A 99 -2.20 0.52 17.22
CA THR A 99 -1.48 1.03 18.40
C THR A 99 -0.50 2.14 18.02
N GLU A 100 0.25 1.94 16.93
CA GLU A 100 1.19 2.93 16.42
C GLU A 100 0.50 4.18 15.90
N MET A 101 -0.61 4.03 15.16
CA MET A 101 -1.42 5.15 14.71
C MET A 101 -1.98 5.94 15.90
N ARG A 102 -2.55 5.29 16.92
CA ARG A 102 -3.08 5.96 18.12
C ARG A 102 -1.98 6.68 18.88
N LYS A 103 -0.79 6.09 18.99
CA LYS A 103 0.39 6.72 19.60
C LYS A 103 0.85 7.93 18.81
N LEU A 104 0.89 7.85 17.48
CA LEU A 104 1.20 8.97 16.60
C LEU A 104 0.23 10.13 16.84
N LEU A 105 -1.08 9.86 16.87
CA LEU A 105 -2.09 10.88 17.13
C LEU A 105 -1.93 11.48 18.53
N SER A 106 -1.80 10.65 19.56
CA SER A 106 -1.61 11.07 20.95
C SER A 106 -0.39 11.98 21.14
N ASN A 107 0.73 11.63 20.50
CA ASN A 107 1.94 12.44 20.55
C ASN A 107 1.81 13.82 19.88
N ASN A 108 0.91 13.96 18.89
CA ASN A 108 0.74 15.20 18.13
C ASN A 108 -0.47 16.03 18.60
N PHE A 109 -1.40 15.44 19.34
CA PHE A 109 -2.66 16.07 19.74
C PHE A 109 -2.91 15.98 21.26
N ASN A 110 -1.95 16.43 22.06
CA ASN A 110 -2.10 16.59 23.51
C ASN A 110 -2.60 15.33 24.26
N GLY A 111 -2.17 14.15 23.84
CA GLY A 111 -2.55 12.88 24.45
C GLY A 111 -3.79 12.21 23.84
N GLN A 112 -4.53 12.89 22.96
CA GLN A 112 -5.78 12.39 22.39
C GLN A 112 -5.56 11.26 21.39
N THR A 113 -6.34 10.19 21.53
CA THR A 113 -6.19 8.96 20.73
C THR A 113 -7.04 8.96 19.45
N GLY A 114 -8.04 9.83 19.36
CA GLY A 114 -8.91 9.96 18.19
C GLY A 114 -9.92 8.82 18.06
N THR A 115 -10.30 8.17 19.16
CA THR A 115 -11.43 7.23 19.18
C THR A 115 -12.76 7.98 19.30
N ALA A 116 -13.90 7.27 19.24
CA ALA A 116 -15.21 7.89 19.38
C ALA A 116 -15.40 8.50 20.79
N GLU A 117 -14.81 7.86 21.80
CA GLU A 117 -14.85 8.28 23.21
C GLU A 117 -13.86 9.40 23.52
N ASP A 118 -12.75 9.46 22.77
CA ASP A 118 -11.67 10.44 22.93
C ASP A 118 -11.28 11.07 21.57
N PRO A 119 -12.17 11.88 20.96
CA PRO A 119 -11.94 12.49 19.66
C PRO A 119 -10.87 13.59 19.74
N ILE A 120 -10.09 13.74 18.67
CA ILE A 120 -9.07 14.77 18.58
C ILE A 120 -9.73 16.14 18.40
N THR A 121 -9.38 17.10 19.25
CA THR A 121 -9.88 18.47 19.16
C THR A 121 -8.99 19.27 18.20
N THR A 122 -9.29 19.17 16.91
CA THR A 122 -8.54 19.84 15.84
C THR A 122 -9.42 20.03 14.60
N ASP A 123 -9.03 20.93 13.70
CA ASP A 123 -9.66 21.04 12.39
C ASP A 123 -9.22 19.90 11.46
N THR A 124 -10.05 19.61 10.46
CA THR A 124 -9.80 18.50 9.54
C THR A 124 -8.51 18.67 8.74
N ASN A 125 -8.11 19.89 8.36
CA ASN A 125 -6.91 20.08 7.55
C ASN A 125 -5.65 19.78 8.36
N THR A 126 -5.57 20.23 9.60
CA THR A 126 -4.44 19.93 10.49
C THR A 126 -4.27 18.42 10.70
N ALA A 127 -5.36 17.68 10.90
CA ALA A 127 -5.30 16.23 11.00
C ALA A 127 -4.83 15.58 9.68
N LEU A 128 -5.35 16.03 8.54
CA LEU A 128 -4.96 15.51 7.23
C LEU A 128 -3.49 15.81 6.90
N GLU A 129 -2.97 16.97 7.27
CA GLU A 129 -1.56 17.33 7.06
C GLU A 129 -0.61 16.40 7.82
N LEU A 130 -0.91 16.09 9.09
CA LEU A 130 -0.14 15.11 9.87
C LEU A 130 -0.17 13.73 9.19
N LEU A 131 -1.37 13.24 8.86
CA LEU A 131 -1.53 11.93 8.23
C LEU A 131 -0.81 11.86 6.89
N SER A 132 -0.89 12.93 6.08
CA SER A 132 -0.18 13.03 4.80
C SER A 132 1.33 13.11 4.95
N SER A 133 1.85 13.72 6.02
CA SER A 133 3.28 13.74 6.29
C SER A 133 3.82 12.34 6.58
N VAL A 134 3.06 11.55 7.34
CA VAL A 134 3.45 10.18 7.71
C VAL A 134 3.25 9.22 6.53
N SER A 135 2.18 9.41 5.76
CA SER A 135 1.85 8.55 4.62
C SER A 135 2.86 8.62 3.47
N ARG A 136 3.68 9.68 3.38
CA ARG A 136 4.73 9.82 2.36
C ARG A 136 5.93 8.91 2.59
N GLN A 137 6.09 8.38 3.80
CA GLN A 137 7.18 7.47 4.10
C GLN A 137 6.88 6.12 3.45
N GLU A 138 7.82 5.65 2.64
CA GLU A 138 7.74 4.35 2.00
C GLU A 138 8.34 3.29 2.91
N LEU A 139 7.57 2.25 3.23
CA LEU A 139 7.99 1.12 4.04
C LEU A 139 8.21 -0.10 3.14
N MET A 140 9.37 -0.75 3.29
CA MET A 140 9.63 -2.04 2.66
C MET A 140 8.92 -3.15 3.43
N LEU A 141 8.07 -3.92 2.74
CA LEU A 141 7.38 -5.07 3.27
C LEU A 141 8.28 -6.31 3.19
N ASN A 142 8.22 -7.14 4.22
CA ASN A 142 8.85 -8.45 4.21
C ASN A 142 7.94 -9.44 3.49
N THR A 143 8.32 -9.88 2.29
CA THR A 143 7.50 -10.78 1.47
C THR A 143 7.36 -12.20 2.02
N GLU A 144 8.09 -12.56 3.07
CA GLU A 144 7.95 -13.83 3.78
C GLU A 144 6.91 -13.77 4.91
N LYS A 145 6.35 -12.58 5.18
CA LYS A 145 5.36 -12.36 6.24
C LYS A 145 4.00 -12.01 5.68
N ILE A 146 2.97 -12.43 6.40
CA ILE A 146 1.59 -12.03 6.16
C ILE A 146 1.46 -10.53 6.38
N VAL A 147 0.77 -9.85 5.46
CA VAL A 147 0.38 -8.46 5.61
C VAL A 147 -1.03 -8.42 6.20
N HIS A 148 -1.19 -7.70 7.31
CA HIS A 148 -2.48 -7.41 7.91
C HIS A 148 -3.03 -6.10 7.37
N ILE A 149 -4.29 -6.09 6.98
CA ILE A 149 -4.99 -4.93 6.43
C ILE A 149 -6.24 -4.70 7.27
N GLU A 150 -6.39 -3.52 7.87
CA GLU A 150 -7.54 -3.20 8.74
C GLU A 150 -8.12 -1.83 8.42
N LYS A 151 -9.44 -1.71 8.33
CA LYS A 151 -10.11 -0.40 8.26
C LYS A 151 -10.45 0.09 9.67
N THR A 152 -10.04 1.31 9.99
CA THR A 152 -10.39 1.98 11.24
C THR A 152 -10.84 3.42 11.00
N SER A 153 -11.19 4.12 12.08
CA SER A 153 -11.65 5.50 12.04
C SER A 153 -10.94 6.37 13.06
N ILE A 154 -10.70 7.61 12.67
CA ILE A 154 -10.20 8.69 13.51
C ILE A 154 -11.33 9.71 13.66
N TYR A 155 -11.72 9.99 14.89
CA TYR A 155 -12.77 10.95 15.21
C TYR A 155 -12.15 12.30 15.53
N LEU A 156 -12.62 13.33 14.84
CA LEU A 156 -12.20 14.71 15.01
C LEU A 156 -13.38 15.52 15.53
N LYS A 157 -13.13 16.43 16.46
CA LYS A 157 -14.13 17.35 16.99
C LYS A 157 -13.75 18.79 16.64
N ASN A 158 -14.58 19.43 15.82
CA ASN A 158 -14.47 20.85 15.50
C ASN A 158 -15.85 21.49 15.76
N ASP A 159 -15.96 22.19 16.88
CA ASP A 159 -17.19 22.63 17.54
C ASP A 159 -18.30 23.12 16.57
N PRO A 160 -19.53 22.54 16.57
CA PRO A 160 -20.05 21.42 17.36
C PRO A 160 -19.99 20.05 16.65
N GLU A 161 -19.32 19.93 15.51
CA GLU A 161 -19.38 18.74 14.66
C GLU A 161 -18.29 17.72 15.02
N VAL A 162 -18.68 16.45 15.14
CA VAL A 162 -17.75 15.31 15.14
C VAL A 162 -17.67 14.74 13.75
N ARG A 163 -16.47 14.70 13.18
CA ARG A 163 -16.18 14.15 11.86
C ARG A 163 -15.43 12.84 12.01
N GLN A 164 -15.83 11.85 11.22
CA GLN A 164 -15.15 10.57 11.12
C GLN A 164 -14.25 10.58 9.88
N LEU A 165 -12.97 10.28 10.09
CA LEU A 165 -12.02 10.03 9.01
C LEU A 165 -11.74 8.54 8.95
N GLU A 166 -12.05 7.93 7.82
CA GLU A 166 -11.74 6.52 7.57
C GLU A 166 -10.30 6.37 7.08
N ILE A 167 -9.63 5.32 7.55
CA ILE A 167 -8.26 5.02 7.20
C ILE A 167 -8.02 3.53 7.16
N VAL A 168 -7.23 3.08 6.18
CA VAL A 168 -6.79 1.70 6.05
C VAL A 168 -5.39 1.58 6.66
N LEU A 169 -5.22 0.64 7.56
CA LEU A 169 -3.98 0.31 8.21
C LEU A 169 -3.38 -0.92 7.54
N VAL A 170 -2.08 -0.88 7.25
CA VAL A 170 -1.35 -1.99 6.65
C VAL A 170 -0.08 -2.25 7.46
N TYR A 171 0.11 -3.47 7.97
CA TYR A 171 1.23 -3.80 8.85
C TYR A 171 1.61 -5.29 8.81
N GLN A 172 2.75 -5.65 9.43
CA GLN A 172 3.32 -7.01 9.49
C GLN A 172 3.89 -7.33 10.87
#